data_AF-R1DMP0-F1
#
_entry.id   AF-R1DMP0-F1
#
_cell.length_a   1.000
_cell.length_b   1.000
_cell.length_c   1.000
_cell.angle_alpha   90.00
_cell.angle_beta   90.00
_cell.angle_gamma   90.00
#
_symmetry.space_group_name_H-M   'P 1'
#
loop_
_entity.id
_entity.type
_entity.pdbx_description
1 polymer ?
#
loop_
_entity_poly.entity_id
_entity_poly.type
_entity_poly.pdbx_seq_one_letter_code
_entity_poly.pdbx_strand_id
1 'polypeptide(L)'
;MHCYNEGEFAAIRSAFGVPPDFLAKFDFGGMSEGGGKGGQLMGFTADRACIVKELNATDHSVLLGLAGKYRLHIIGDDPSQPSQSLLCRFFAHFQDPETHRNYAAMNNWLPPDALAALELSEGEEKAVRSELASAFESYDLKGSADDKTLTLDGRRVQEVHKRIWNVCLWGGKCFWSPERIEYWNGKQHASTVKFRVTAQQKQWVMRAVRYDCEWLAARGLMDYSLILGVKRLPASRTAIALALQRTTDRHTQPLACAADGEVQLLYLGFIDWLQNWTCAKTVARCIKTLERNKSTEPPGYYAERCISYLEAKFVPTACDPGVDAAEAQDDTGSAEQ
;
A
#
# COMPACT_ATOMS: atom_id res chain seq x y z
N MET A 1 -24.80 11.11 9.72
CA MET A 1 -24.28 10.11 8.75
C MET A 1 -25.20 8.91 8.77
N HIS A 2 -25.54 8.36 7.62
CA HIS A 2 -26.24 7.07 7.53
C HIS A 2 -25.19 5.97 7.32
N CYS A 3 -25.03 5.05 8.27
CA CYS A 3 -24.02 3.99 8.20
C CYS A 3 -24.59 2.71 7.59
N TYR A 4 -23.86 2.13 6.64
CA TYR A 4 -24.18 0.86 5.99
C TYR A 4 -23.44 -0.29 6.67
N ASN A 5 -24.10 -1.44 6.81
CA ASN A 5 -23.50 -2.68 7.37
C ASN A 5 -22.73 -2.44 8.68
N GLU A 6 -23.28 -1.58 9.55
CA GLU A 6 -22.57 -1.06 10.72
C GLU A 6 -22.08 -2.18 11.66
N GLY A 7 -22.84 -3.26 11.81
CA GLY A 7 -22.40 -4.42 12.61
C GLY A 7 -21.11 -5.07 12.12
N GLU A 8 -20.92 -5.16 10.80
CA GLU A 8 -19.73 -5.76 10.19
C GLU A 8 -18.50 -4.85 10.40
N PHE A 9 -18.65 -3.55 10.12
CA PHE A 9 -17.55 -2.61 10.27
C PHE A 9 -17.24 -2.30 11.75
N ALA A 10 -18.21 -2.35 12.65
CA ALA A 10 -17.99 -2.29 14.09
C ALA A 10 -17.16 -3.47 14.59
N ALA A 11 -17.41 -4.68 14.09
CA ALA A 11 -16.60 -5.85 14.41
C ALA A 11 -15.15 -5.67 13.93
N ILE A 12 -14.94 -5.16 12.71
CA ILE A 12 -13.60 -4.84 12.20
C ILE A 12 -12.93 -3.78 13.08
N ARG A 13 -13.62 -2.67 13.41
CA ARG A 13 -13.06 -1.63 14.28
C ARG A 13 -12.63 -2.18 15.64
N SER A 14 -13.49 -2.97 16.29
CA SER A 14 -13.16 -3.63 17.55
C SER A 14 -11.93 -4.54 17.41
N ALA A 15 -11.89 -5.34 16.35
CA ALA A 15 -10.78 -6.22 16.02
C ALA A 15 -9.49 -5.50 15.60
N PHE A 16 -9.45 -4.16 15.48
CA PHE A 16 -8.22 -3.40 15.26
C PHE A 16 -8.03 -2.26 16.27
N GLY A 17 -8.86 -2.19 17.31
CA GLY A 17 -8.75 -1.15 18.35
C GLY A 17 -9.11 0.26 17.86
N VAL A 18 -9.93 0.37 16.81
CA VAL A 18 -10.39 1.68 16.30
C VAL A 18 -11.62 2.12 17.09
N PRO A 19 -11.61 3.32 17.70
CA PRO A 19 -12.72 3.76 18.53
C PRO A 19 -13.96 4.07 17.67
N PRO A 20 -15.20 3.89 18.19
CA PRO A 20 -16.42 4.14 17.41
C PRO A 20 -16.55 5.58 16.89
N ASP A 21 -15.95 6.55 17.58
CA ASP A 21 -15.99 7.98 17.29
C ASP A 21 -14.75 8.49 16.52
N PHE A 22 -13.97 7.61 15.90
CA PHE A 22 -12.73 7.98 15.16
C PHE A 22 -12.91 9.04 14.05
N LEU A 23 -14.15 9.25 13.57
CA LEU A 23 -14.49 10.29 12.59
C LEU A 23 -15.09 11.56 13.20
N ALA A 24 -15.23 11.67 14.53
CA ALA A 24 -15.93 12.79 15.18
C ALA A 24 -15.31 14.17 14.88
N LYS A 25 -14.01 14.21 14.58
CA LYS A 25 -13.26 15.44 14.23
C LYS A 25 -12.84 15.49 12.75
N PHE A 26 -13.40 14.63 11.90
CA PHE A 26 -13.03 14.60 10.49
C PHE A 26 -13.63 15.81 9.75
N ASP A 27 -12.78 16.56 9.04
CA ASP A 27 -13.19 17.71 8.24
C ASP A 27 -13.42 17.31 6.78
N PHE A 28 -14.70 17.24 6.40
CA PHE A 28 -15.12 16.95 5.01
C PHE A 28 -14.78 18.10 4.04
N GLY A 29 -14.65 19.34 4.52
CA GLY A 29 -14.27 20.48 3.71
C GLY A 29 -12.81 20.45 3.26
N GLY A 30 -11.94 19.75 4.02
CA GLY A 30 -10.53 19.57 3.72
C GLY A 30 -10.22 18.44 2.71
N MET A 31 -11.23 17.75 2.17
CA MET A 31 -11.01 16.68 1.20
C MET A 31 -10.59 17.25 -0.17
N SER A 32 -9.70 16.55 -0.86
CA SER A 32 -9.23 16.93 -2.19
C SER A 32 -9.25 15.74 -3.15
N GLU A 33 -9.16 15.98 -4.46
CA GLU A 33 -9.10 14.88 -5.42
C GLU A 33 -7.90 13.98 -5.13
N GLY A 34 -8.14 12.68 -4.91
CA GLY A 34 -7.11 11.72 -4.52
C GLY A 34 -6.07 11.37 -5.60
N GLY A 35 -5.98 12.15 -6.69
CA GLY A 35 -5.10 11.91 -7.84
C GLY A 35 -5.58 10.81 -8.81
N GLY A 36 -6.71 10.15 -8.51
CA GLY A 36 -7.34 9.17 -9.39
C GLY A 36 -8.04 9.80 -10.61
N LYS A 37 -8.25 9.01 -11.67
CA LYS A 37 -8.86 9.49 -12.93
C LYS A 37 -10.31 9.99 -12.80
N GLY A 38 -10.99 9.74 -11.67
CA GLY A 38 -12.42 9.96 -11.50
C GLY A 38 -12.83 11.13 -10.60
N GLY A 39 -11.88 11.93 -10.11
CA GLY A 39 -12.19 13.11 -9.28
C GLY A 39 -12.78 12.80 -7.91
N GLN A 40 -12.73 11.54 -7.45
CA GLN A 40 -13.22 11.17 -6.12
C GLN A 40 -12.39 11.87 -5.04
N LEU A 41 -13.09 12.46 -4.08
CA LEU A 41 -12.49 13.13 -2.96
C LEU A 41 -11.85 12.12 -2.00
N MET A 42 -10.72 12.51 -1.43
CA MET A 42 -10.00 11.77 -0.40
C MET A 42 -9.49 12.75 0.65
N GLY A 43 -9.55 12.34 1.91
CA GLY A 43 -9.02 13.10 3.04
C GLY A 43 -8.42 12.16 4.08
N PHE A 44 -7.67 12.73 5.01
CA PHE A 44 -7.06 12.02 6.13
C PHE A 44 -7.69 12.51 7.43
N THR A 45 -7.83 11.64 8.42
CA THR A 45 -8.08 12.08 9.80
C THR A 45 -6.93 12.96 10.28
N ALA A 46 -7.15 13.76 11.34
CA ALA A 46 -6.14 14.71 11.83
C ALA A 46 -4.81 14.04 12.22
N ASP A 47 -4.89 12.84 12.78
CA ASP A 47 -3.75 11.96 13.11
C ASP A 47 -3.19 11.19 11.89
N ARG A 48 -3.87 11.27 10.75
CA ARG A 48 -3.60 10.58 9.48
C ARG A 48 -3.54 9.05 9.61
N ALA A 49 -4.12 8.49 10.66
CA ALA A 49 -4.23 7.05 10.86
C ALA A 49 -5.29 6.43 9.93
N CYS A 50 -6.30 7.20 9.55
CA CYS A 50 -7.36 6.79 8.65
C CYS A 50 -7.45 7.68 7.41
N ILE A 51 -7.95 7.09 6.33
CA ILE A 51 -8.28 7.74 5.07
C ILE A 51 -9.79 7.67 4.91
N VAL A 52 -10.42 8.79 4.55
CA VAL A 52 -11.82 8.84 4.11
C VAL A 52 -11.83 9.08 2.61
N LYS A 53 -12.49 8.21 1.86
CA LYS A 53 -12.54 8.24 0.40
C LYS A 53 -13.98 8.22 -0.08
N GLU A 54 -14.31 9.11 -1.01
CA GLU A 54 -15.56 9.10 -1.75
C GLU A 54 -15.63 7.86 -2.66
N LEU A 55 -16.74 7.15 -2.63
CA LEU A 55 -17.00 5.98 -3.45
C LEU A 55 -17.88 6.36 -4.64
N ASN A 56 -17.50 5.90 -5.83
CA ASN A 56 -18.43 5.90 -6.96
C ASN A 56 -19.54 4.85 -6.76
N ALA A 57 -20.58 4.90 -7.58
CA ALA A 57 -21.74 4.00 -7.47
C ALA A 57 -21.37 2.50 -7.57
N THR A 58 -20.33 2.15 -8.34
CA THR A 58 -19.88 0.75 -8.49
C THR A 58 -19.18 0.29 -7.23
N ASP A 59 -18.20 1.06 -6.74
CA ASP A 59 -17.43 0.73 -5.54
C ASP A 59 -18.34 0.65 -4.29
N HIS A 60 -19.28 1.60 -4.16
CA HIS A 60 -20.32 1.57 -3.14
C HIS A 60 -21.11 0.26 -3.18
N SER A 61 -21.62 -0.12 -4.35
CA SER A 61 -22.44 -1.33 -4.51
C SER A 61 -21.66 -2.60 -4.17
N VAL A 62 -20.38 -2.67 -4.58
CA VAL A 62 -19.49 -3.81 -4.27
C VAL A 62 -19.24 -3.92 -2.78
N LEU A 63 -18.86 -2.82 -2.11
CA LEU A 63 -18.61 -2.82 -0.67
C LEU A 63 -19.88 -3.15 0.12
N LEU A 64 -21.03 -2.59 -0.29
CA LEU A 64 -22.33 -2.86 0.33
C LEU A 64 -22.67 -4.36 0.27
N GLY A 65 -22.48 -5.01 -0.89
CA GLY A 65 -22.82 -6.42 -1.09
C GLY A 65 -21.80 -7.40 -0.50
N LEU A 66 -20.56 -6.98 -0.24
CA LEU A 66 -19.51 -7.85 0.25
C LEU A 66 -19.21 -7.74 1.75
N ALA A 67 -19.76 -6.76 2.46
CA ALA A 67 -19.36 -6.43 3.84
C ALA A 67 -19.23 -7.63 4.78
N GLY A 68 -20.23 -8.53 4.82
CA GLY A 68 -20.14 -9.74 5.65
C GLY A 68 -19.00 -10.67 5.24
N LYS A 69 -18.89 -11.01 3.95
CA LYS A 69 -17.79 -11.85 3.43
C LYS A 69 -16.42 -11.22 3.62
N TYR A 70 -16.36 -9.89 3.56
CA TYR A 70 -15.17 -9.10 3.78
C TYR A 70 -14.75 -9.09 5.25
N ARG A 71 -15.69 -8.92 6.19
CA ARG A 71 -15.43 -9.05 7.63
C ARG A 71 -14.82 -10.41 7.96
N LEU A 72 -15.40 -11.50 7.47
CA LEU A 72 -14.85 -12.86 7.62
C LEU A 72 -13.39 -12.95 7.15
N HIS A 73 -13.09 -12.35 5.99
CA HIS A 73 -11.75 -12.36 5.42
C HIS A 73 -10.74 -11.58 6.24
N ILE A 74 -11.14 -10.41 6.77
CA ILE A 74 -10.26 -9.46 7.45
C ILE A 74 -9.98 -9.84 8.90
N ILE A 75 -10.94 -10.40 9.63
CA ILE A 75 -10.76 -10.71 11.06
C ILE A 75 -10.81 -12.21 11.37
N GLY A 76 -11.12 -13.05 10.37
CA GLY A 76 -11.34 -14.47 10.57
C GLY A 76 -12.66 -14.78 11.29
N ASP A 77 -12.99 -16.06 11.37
CA ASP A 77 -14.08 -16.59 12.21
C ASP A 77 -13.57 -17.17 13.53
N ASP A 78 -12.28 -17.47 13.59
CA ASP A 78 -11.61 -18.05 14.74
C ASP A 78 -10.70 -17.00 15.39
N PRO A 79 -11.05 -16.49 16.59
CA PRO A 79 -10.21 -15.54 17.32
C PRO A 79 -8.81 -16.06 17.65
N SER A 80 -8.60 -17.38 17.63
CA SER A 80 -7.29 -18.00 17.85
C SER A 80 -6.41 -18.01 16.60
N GLN A 81 -6.97 -17.70 15.43
CA GLN A 81 -6.27 -17.63 14.15
C GLN A 81 -6.54 -16.28 13.47
N PRO A 82 -5.84 -15.20 13.88
CA PRO A 82 -6.02 -13.90 13.28
C PRO A 82 -5.70 -13.94 11.78
N SER A 83 -6.59 -13.32 10.98
CA SER A 83 -6.38 -13.20 9.55
C SER A 83 -5.07 -12.46 9.24
N GLN A 84 -4.41 -12.90 8.17
CA GLN A 84 -3.19 -12.31 7.65
C GLN A 84 -3.45 -11.39 6.47
N SER A 85 -4.70 -10.96 6.27
CA SER A 85 -5.07 -10.11 5.13
C SER A 85 -4.34 -8.77 5.14
N LEU A 86 -3.85 -8.39 3.97
CA LEU A 86 -3.25 -7.11 3.63
C LEU A 86 -4.25 -6.18 2.92
N LEU A 87 -5.48 -6.62 2.64
CA LEU A 87 -6.51 -5.72 2.11
C LEU A 87 -6.69 -4.51 3.02
N CYS A 88 -6.87 -3.33 2.43
CA CYS A 88 -7.24 -2.15 3.21
C CYS A 88 -8.48 -2.46 4.05
N ARG A 89 -8.45 -2.00 5.29
CA ARG A 89 -9.41 -2.29 6.36
C ARG A 89 -10.42 -1.16 6.41
N PHE A 90 -11.63 -1.43 5.94
CA PHE A 90 -12.74 -0.50 6.04
C PHE A 90 -13.26 -0.49 7.48
N PHE A 91 -13.22 0.69 8.09
CA PHE A 91 -13.72 0.95 9.44
C PHE A 91 -15.11 1.56 9.43
N ALA A 92 -15.52 2.22 8.34
CA ALA A 92 -16.90 2.66 8.16
C ALA A 92 -17.25 2.74 6.68
N HIS A 93 -18.52 2.50 6.36
CA HIS A 93 -19.13 2.78 5.06
C HIS A 93 -20.40 3.58 5.33
N PHE A 94 -20.51 4.79 4.80
CA PHE A 94 -21.60 5.68 5.16
C PHE A 94 -21.96 6.64 4.03
N GLN A 95 -23.15 7.21 4.13
CA GLN A 95 -23.63 8.27 3.28
C GLN A 95 -23.72 9.58 4.06
N ASP A 96 -23.25 10.64 3.43
CA ASP A 96 -23.52 12.00 3.88
C ASP A 96 -24.98 12.36 3.59
N PRO A 97 -25.80 12.68 4.61
CA PRO A 97 -27.21 12.99 4.42
C PRO A 97 -27.47 14.26 3.60
N GLU A 98 -26.51 15.19 3.51
CA GLU A 98 -26.70 16.45 2.78
C GLU A 98 -26.37 16.30 1.29
N THR A 99 -25.20 15.76 0.96
CA THR A 99 -24.77 15.60 -0.44
C THR A 99 -25.23 14.29 -1.07
N HIS A 100 -25.73 13.34 -0.27
CA HIS A 100 -26.03 11.95 -0.65
C HIS A 100 -24.83 11.17 -1.22
N ARG A 101 -23.61 11.68 -1.06
CA ARG A 101 -22.39 10.99 -1.48
C ARG A 101 -22.04 9.86 -0.52
N ASN A 102 -21.47 8.80 -1.07
CA ASN A 102 -21.05 7.62 -0.32
C ASN A 102 -19.56 7.69 -0.02
N TYR A 103 -19.18 7.29 1.18
CA TYR A 103 -17.80 7.34 1.65
C TYR A 103 -17.44 6.03 2.36
N ALA A 104 -16.16 5.66 2.25
CA ALA A 104 -15.56 4.66 3.10
C ALA A 104 -14.42 5.29 3.91
N ALA A 105 -14.38 5.01 5.20
CA ALA A 105 -13.23 5.29 6.04
C ALA A 105 -12.43 4.00 6.22
N MET A 106 -11.12 4.06 6.01
CA MET A 106 -10.23 2.90 6.00
C MET A 106 -8.88 3.21 6.64
N ASN A 107 -8.11 2.18 7.00
CA ASN A 107 -6.76 2.36 7.52
C ASN A 107 -5.83 3.05 6.50
N ASN A 108 -4.87 3.80 7.02
CA ASN A 108 -3.74 4.28 6.23
C ASN A 108 -2.59 3.26 6.31
N TRP A 109 -2.28 2.58 5.19
CA TRP A 109 -1.13 1.67 5.12
C TRP A 109 0.22 2.37 5.20
N LEU A 110 0.27 3.69 4.97
CA LEU A 110 1.46 4.53 5.09
C LEU A 110 1.25 5.58 6.20
N PRO A 111 1.13 5.16 7.47
CA PRO A 111 0.87 6.10 8.55
C PRO A 111 2.10 7.01 8.79
N PRO A 112 1.88 8.17 9.45
CA PRO A 112 2.98 8.94 10.03
C PRO A 112 3.88 8.07 10.91
N ASP A 113 5.13 8.50 11.13
CA ASP A 113 5.94 7.84 12.14
C ASP A 113 5.30 7.98 13.53
N ALA A 114 5.44 6.93 14.33
CA ALA A 114 4.95 6.90 15.70
C ALA A 114 6.04 7.34 16.70
N LEU A 115 6.93 8.25 16.29
CA LEU A 115 8.05 8.69 17.12
C LEU A 115 7.57 9.35 18.43
N ALA A 116 6.42 10.02 18.42
CA ALA A 116 5.83 10.63 19.61
C ALA A 116 5.43 9.61 20.69
N ALA A 117 5.35 8.32 20.35
CA ALA A 117 5.12 7.24 21.32
C ALA A 117 6.43 6.72 21.94
N LEU A 118 7.59 7.22 21.50
CA LEU A 118 8.90 6.83 22.00
C LEU A 118 9.42 7.88 22.99
N GLU A 119 10.10 7.45 24.04
CA GLU A 119 10.74 8.32 25.05
C GLU A 119 12.07 8.90 24.52
N LEU A 120 12.02 9.63 23.41
CA LEU A 120 13.19 10.28 22.80
C LEU A 120 13.33 11.73 23.29
N SER A 121 14.56 12.24 23.30
CA SER A 121 14.78 13.68 23.45
C SER A 121 14.27 14.44 22.21
N GLU A 122 13.85 15.69 22.38
CA GLU A 122 13.35 16.52 21.26
C GLU A 122 14.35 16.62 20.10
N GLY A 123 15.65 16.73 20.41
CA GLY A 123 16.72 16.78 19.41
C GLY A 123 16.88 15.47 18.64
N GLU A 124 16.78 14.34 19.34
CA GLU A 124 16.85 13.01 18.72
C GLU A 124 15.62 12.72 17.87
N GLU A 125 14.42 13.02 18.38
CA GLU A 125 13.17 12.87 17.63
C GLU A 125 13.23 13.64 16.31
N LYS A 126 13.66 14.91 16.35
CA LYS A 126 13.81 15.74 15.15
C LYS A 126 14.81 15.16 14.16
N ALA A 127 15.93 14.64 14.64
CA ALA A 127 16.94 14.01 13.80
C ALA A 127 16.41 12.74 13.13
N VAL A 128 15.74 11.86 13.89
CA VAL A 128 15.13 10.62 13.37
C VAL A 128 14.03 10.93 12.36
N ARG A 129 13.16 11.89 12.67
CA ARG A 129 12.10 12.33 11.77
C ARG A 129 12.66 12.84 10.44
N SER A 130 13.75 13.61 10.49
CA SER A 130 14.43 14.11 9.28
C SER A 130 14.99 12.96 8.44
N GLU A 131 15.67 11.99 9.05
CA GLU A 131 16.25 10.83 8.34
C GLU A 131 15.16 9.96 7.70
N LEU A 132 14.12 9.61 8.45
CA LEU A 132 12.98 8.85 7.94
C LEU A 132 12.29 9.56 6.77
N ALA A 133 12.12 10.88 6.86
CA ALA A 133 11.49 11.67 5.81
C ALA A 133 12.36 11.73 4.55
N SER A 134 13.66 11.97 4.68
CA SER A 134 14.57 12.05 3.53
C SER A 134 14.79 10.72 2.83
N ALA A 135 14.70 9.60 3.57
CA ALA A 135 14.87 8.26 3.02
C ALA A 135 13.54 7.58 2.65
N PHE A 136 12.42 8.31 2.72
CA PHE A 136 11.11 7.72 2.45
C PHE A 136 10.89 7.49 0.96
N GLU A 137 10.55 6.26 0.62
CA GLU A 137 10.11 5.85 -0.71
C GLU A 137 8.72 5.24 -0.62
N SER A 138 7.89 5.46 -1.63
CA SER A 138 6.61 4.78 -1.72
C SER A 138 6.21 4.45 -3.15
N TYR A 139 5.47 3.35 -3.29
CA TYR A 139 5.15 2.72 -4.56
C TYR A 139 3.69 2.29 -4.61
N ASP A 140 3.13 2.36 -5.80
CA ASP A 140 1.85 1.77 -6.19
C ASP A 140 2.16 0.68 -7.23
N LEU A 141 2.00 -0.58 -6.84
CA LEU A 141 2.46 -1.75 -7.59
C LEU A 141 1.28 -2.61 -8.06
N LYS A 142 1.14 -2.74 -9.38
CA LYS A 142 0.10 -3.54 -10.06
C LYS A 142 0.65 -4.76 -10.81
N GLY A 143 1.97 -4.81 -10.99
CA GLY A 143 2.63 -5.81 -11.83
C GLY A 143 2.37 -5.59 -13.32
N SER A 144 2.14 -4.33 -13.71
CA SER A 144 1.77 -3.95 -15.07
C SER A 144 2.48 -2.67 -15.48
N ALA A 145 2.17 -2.16 -16.69
CA ALA A 145 2.65 -0.84 -17.11
C ALA A 145 2.14 0.31 -16.22
N ASP A 146 1.23 0.05 -15.27
CA ASP A 146 0.70 1.04 -14.34
C ASP A 146 1.48 1.17 -13.02
N ASP A 147 2.57 0.41 -12.82
CA ASP A 147 3.43 0.58 -11.64
C ASP A 147 3.96 2.01 -11.54
N LYS A 148 3.99 2.57 -10.33
CA LYS A 148 4.42 3.95 -10.06
C LYS A 148 5.26 4.06 -8.80
N THR A 149 6.28 4.91 -8.89
CA THR A 149 6.91 5.51 -7.71
C THR A 149 6.09 6.74 -7.34
N LEU A 150 5.59 6.80 -6.10
CA LEU A 150 4.81 7.92 -5.58
C LEU A 150 5.69 8.93 -4.87
N THR A 151 6.66 8.43 -4.08
CA THR A 151 7.68 9.23 -3.40
C THR A 151 9.05 8.57 -3.59
N LEU A 152 10.06 9.37 -3.86
CA LEU A 152 11.46 8.95 -3.96
C LEU A 152 12.32 9.94 -3.19
N ASP A 153 13.19 9.46 -2.29
CA ASP A 153 14.05 10.28 -1.45
C ASP A 153 13.30 11.42 -0.73
N GLY A 154 12.13 11.09 -0.17
CA GLY A 154 11.26 12.02 0.54
C GLY A 154 10.49 13.01 -0.35
N ARG A 155 10.68 12.98 -1.68
CA ARG A 155 10.02 13.89 -2.62
C ARG A 155 8.94 13.20 -3.41
N ARG A 156 7.78 13.84 -3.50
CA ARG A 156 6.65 13.33 -4.29
C ARG A 156 6.99 13.42 -5.78
N VAL A 157 6.86 12.30 -6.48
CA VAL A 157 7.01 12.27 -7.95
C VAL A 157 5.73 12.83 -8.57
N GLN A 158 5.86 13.89 -9.36
CA GLN A 158 4.70 14.50 -10.03
C GLN A 158 4.20 13.60 -11.16
N GLU A 159 2.89 13.31 -11.19
CA GLU A 159 2.32 12.49 -12.26
C GLU A 159 2.12 13.30 -13.56
N VAL A 160 2.74 12.84 -14.66
CA VAL A 160 2.61 13.47 -15.98
C VAL A 160 2.12 12.47 -17.03
N HIS A 161 0.81 12.42 -17.25
CA HIS A 161 0.18 11.43 -18.12
C HIS A 161 0.29 11.79 -19.62
N LYS A 162 0.57 10.78 -20.46
CA LYS A 162 0.41 10.90 -21.92
C LYS A 162 -1.08 10.93 -22.24
N ARG A 163 -1.62 12.11 -22.57
CA ARG A 163 -2.96 12.23 -23.12
C ARG A 163 -2.88 12.13 -24.65
N ILE A 164 -3.92 11.57 -25.26
CA ILE A 164 -3.96 11.36 -26.72
C ILE A 164 -3.87 12.68 -27.50
N TRP A 165 -4.32 13.79 -26.90
CA TRP A 165 -4.24 15.13 -27.49
C TRP A 165 -2.90 15.85 -27.26
N ASN A 166 -1.96 15.27 -26.51
CA ASN A 166 -0.64 15.86 -26.30
C ASN A 166 0.39 15.16 -27.20
N VAL A 167 0.27 15.39 -28.51
CA VAL A 167 1.02 14.70 -29.58
C VAL A 167 2.54 14.82 -29.37
N CYS A 168 3.03 15.93 -28.82
CA CYS A 168 4.44 16.13 -28.50
C CYS A 168 5.00 15.07 -27.53
N LEU A 169 4.18 14.58 -26.58
CA LEU A 169 4.59 13.52 -25.65
C LEU A 169 4.74 12.14 -26.32
N TRP A 170 4.33 12.00 -27.58
CA TRP A 170 4.52 10.82 -28.41
C TRP A 170 5.81 10.87 -29.25
N GLY A 171 6.44 12.05 -29.38
CA GLY A 171 7.72 12.24 -30.10
C GLY A 171 8.97 11.69 -29.40
N GLY A 172 8.80 10.99 -28.27
CA GLY A 172 9.92 10.41 -27.51
C GLY A 172 10.58 11.38 -26.53
N LYS A 173 11.64 10.92 -25.86
CA LYS A 173 12.29 11.63 -24.74
C LYS A 173 12.79 13.03 -25.09
N CYS A 174 13.10 13.31 -26.36
CA CYS A 174 13.61 14.60 -26.82
C CYS A 174 12.59 15.75 -26.66
N PHE A 175 11.30 15.44 -26.52
CA PHE A 175 10.22 16.43 -26.37
C PHE A 175 9.53 16.35 -25.00
N TRP A 176 10.07 15.57 -24.08
CA TRP A 176 9.51 15.43 -22.74
C TRP A 176 10.05 16.53 -21.83
N SER A 177 9.17 17.12 -21.03
CA SER A 177 9.58 18.01 -19.95
C SER A 177 10.40 17.25 -18.90
N PRO A 178 11.20 17.94 -18.06
CA PRO A 178 11.92 17.31 -16.96
C PRO A 178 11.01 16.47 -16.04
N GLU A 179 9.82 16.98 -15.72
CA GLU A 179 8.84 16.29 -14.86
C GLU A 179 8.31 15.02 -15.53
N ARG A 180 8.15 15.02 -16.86
CA ARG A 180 7.73 13.81 -17.60
C ARG A 180 8.82 12.75 -17.61
N ILE A 181 10.07 13.17 -17.76
CA ILE A 181 11.25 12.29 -17.69
C ILE A 181 11.35 11.69 -16.29
N GLU A 182 11.21 12.50 -15.24
CA GLU A 182 11.18 12.05 -13.85
C GLU A 182 10.06 11.04 -13.61
N TYR A 183 8.82 11.34 -14.01
CA TYR A 183 7.71 10.40 -13.90
C TYR A 183 7.95 9.10 -14.67
N TRP A 184 8.52 9.17 -15.89
CA TRP A 184 8.86 7.96 -16.66
C TRP A 184 9.95 7.13 -15.96
N ASN A 185 11.01 7.77 -15.47
CA ASN A 185 12.05 7.13 -14.67
C ASN A 185 11.45 6.49 -13.41
N GLY A 186 10.55 7.18 -12.72
CA GLY A 186 9.82 6.65 -11.56
C GLY A 186 8.98 5.42 -11.88
N LYS A 187 8.37 5.33 -13.07
CA LYS A 187 7.70 4.09 -13.53
C LYS A 187 8.67 2.96 -13.81
N GLN A 188 9.83 3.25 -14.41
CA GLN A 188 10.88 2.23 -14.62
C GLN A 188 11.50 1.76 -13.31
N HIS A 189 11.70 2.67 -12.36
CA HIS A 189 12.18 2.35 -11.02
C HIS A 189 11.19 1.44 -10.31
N ALA A 190 9.91 1.83 -10.25
CA ALA A 190 8.86 1.02 -9.62
C ALA A 190 8.75 -0.38 -10.23
N SER A 191 8.92 -0.53 -11.55
CA SER A 191 8.84 -1.85 -12.21
C SER A 191 10.08 -2.72 -11.98
N THR A 192 11.26 -2.14 -11.70
CA THR A 192 12.54 -2.89 -11.58
C THR A 192 13.04 -3.07 -10.15
N VAL A 193 12.77 -2.12 -9.25
CA VAL A 193 13.23 -2.12 -7.85
C VAL A 193 12.90 -3.43 -7.12
N LYS A 194 13.79 -3.89 -6.26
CA LYS A 194 13.61 -5.09 -5.42
C LYS A 194 13.57 -4.67 -3.95
N PHE A 195 12.71 -5.34 -3.18
CA PHE A 195 12.52 -5.07 -1.77
C PHE A 195 13.17 -6.19 -0.97
N ARG A 196 14.24 -5.85 -0.26
CA ARG A 196 14.94 -6.82 0.57
C ARG A 196 14.14 -7.05 1.85
N VAL A 197 14.00 -8.32 2.21
CA VAL A 197 13.31 -8.80 3.42
C VAL A 197 14.04 -10.04 3.90
N THR A 198 13.76 -10.49 5.14
CA THR A 198 14.26 -11.79 5.59
C THR A 198 13.52 -12.94 4.91
N ALA A 199 14.08 -14.14 4.94
CA ALA A 199 13.42 -15.33 4.38
C ALA A 199 12.04 -15.58 5.03
N GLN A 200 11.95 -15.41 6.35
CA GLN A 200 10.71 -15.55 7.10
C GLN A 200 9.68 -14.48 6.70
N GLN A 201 10.12 -13.23 6.58
CA GLN A 201 9.26 -12.14 6.13
C GLN A 201 8.74 -12.37 4.70
N LYS A 202 9.60 -12.82 3.78
CA LYS A 202 9.15 -13.19 2.42
C LYS A 202 8.07 -14.26 2.45
N GLN A 203 8.24 -15.31 3.26
CA GLN A 203 7.21 -16.36 3.38
C GLN A 203 5.89 -15.81 3.94
N TRP A 204 5.95 -14.94 4.94
CA TRP A 204 4.77 -14.30 5.51
C TRP A 204 4.06 -13.40 4.49
N VAL A 205 4.80 -12.52 3.82
CA VAL A 205 4.25 -11.63 2.77
C VAL A 205 3.59 -12.45 1.67
N MET A 206 4.25 -13.50 1.17
CA MET A 206 3.69 -14.30 0.08
C MET A 206 2.49 -15.13 0.49
N ARG A 207 2.39 -15.54 1.77
CA ARG A 207 1.18 -16.20 2.30
C ARG A 207 0.00 -15.23 2.29
N ALA A 208 0.19 -14.01 2.81
CA ALA A 208 -0.83 -12.97 2.82
C ALA A 208 -1.25 -12.54 1.41
N VAL A 209 -0.28 -12.34 0.51
CA VAL A 209 -0.54 -11.97 -0.89
C VAL A 209 -1.39 -13.02 -1.60
N ARG A 210 -1.05 -14.30 -1.47
CA ARG A 210 -1.84 -15.40 -2.06
C ARG A 210 -3.24 -15.44 -1.46
N TYR A 211 -3.35 -15.38 -0.14
CA TYR A 211 -4.62 -15.38 0.59
C TYR A 211 -5.58 -14.28 0.09
N ASP A 212 -5.09 -13.05 -0.10
CA ASP A 212 -5.91 -11.95 -0.61
C ASP A 212 -6.21 -12.06 -2.10
N CYS A 213 -5.21 -12.38 -2.92
CA CYS A 213 -5.38 -12.46 -4.37
C CYS A 213 -6.39 -13.56 -4.78
N GLU A 214 -6.33 -14.71 -4.12
CA GLU A 214 -7.30 -15.81 -4.33
C GLU A 214 -8.71 -15.38 -3.92
N TRP A 215 -8.85 -14.68 -2.78
CA TRP A 215 -10.14 -14.17 -2.31
C TRP A 215 -10.76 -13.15 -3.26
N LEU A 216 -9.95 -12.22 -3.78
CA LEU A 216 -10.35 -11.20 -4.75
C LEU A 216 -10.77 -11.84 -6.08
N ALA A 217 -9.95 -12.76 -6.61
CA ALA A 217 -10.23 -13.46 -7.86
C ALA A 217 -11.54 -14.25 -7.79
N ALA A 218 -11.79 -14.96 -6.69
CA ALA A 218 -13.02 -15.72 -6.46
C ALA A 218 -14.30 -14.84 -6.43
N ARG A 219 -14.14 -13.52 -6.25
CA ARG A 219 -15.24 -12.53 -6.20
C ARG A 219 -15.33 -11.68 -7.47
N GLY A 220 -14.52 -11.98 -8.48
CA GLY A 220 -14.50 -11.22 -9.72
C GLY A 220 -13.86 -9.83 -9.60
N LEU A 221 -13.09 -9.59 -8.54
CA LEU A 221 -12.47 -8.29 -8.26
C LEU A 221 -11.07 -8.20 -8.89
N MET A 222 -10.69 -7.00 -9.28
CA MET A 222 -9.45 -6.76 -10.05
C MET A 222 -8.91 -5.34 -9.86
N ASP A 223 -7.80 -5.04 -10.55
CA ASP A 223 -7.22 -3.69 -10.68
C ASP A 223 -6.76 -3.05 -9.36
N TYR A 224 -6.62 -3.89 -8.34
CA TYR A 224 -6.04 -3.57 -7.04
C TYR A 224 -4.52 -3.40 -7.14
N SER A 225 -3.99 -2.54 -6.29
CA SER A 225 -2.55 -2.34 -6.17
C SER A 225 -2.04 -2.74 -4.81
N LEU A 226 -0.79 -3.17 -4.72
CA LEU A 226 -0.06 -3.15 -3.46
C LEU A 226 0.56 -1.77 -3.28
N ILE A 227 0.10 -1.02 -2.27
CA ILE A 227 0.84 0.14 -1.78
C ILE A 227 2.01 -0.37 -0.94
N LEU A 228 3.20 0.17 -1.18
CA LEU A 228 4.41 -0.18 -0.42
C LEU A 228 5.15 1.09 -0.03
N GLY A 229 5.48 1.24 1.25
CA GLY A 229 6.35 2.30 1.77
C GLY A 229 7.63 1.71 2.35
N VAL A 230 8.75 2.36 2.10
CA VAL A 230 10.05 2.00 2.66
C VAL A 230 10.60 3.23 3.39
N LYS A 231 10.85 3.09 4.69
CA LYS A 231 11.62 4.05 5.47
C LYS A 231 12.96 3.40 5.84
N ARG A 232 14.04 4.18 5.91
CA ARG A 232 15.37 3.67 6.26
C ARG A 232 15.97 4.49 7.39
N LEU A 233 16.72 3.82 8.26
CA LEU A 233 17.52 4.40 9.31
C LEU A 233 18.92 3.79 9.27
N PRO A 234 19.97 4.54 9.65
CA PRO A 234 21.30 3.98 9.83
C PRO A 234 21.30 2.84 10.86
N ALA A 235 22.20 1.85 10.71
CA ALA A 235 22.33 0.74 11.66
C ALA A 235 22.54 1.19 13.13
N SER A 236 23.14 2.37 13.34
CA SER A 236 23.28 2.97 14.68
C SER A 236 21.93 3.25 15.38
N ARG A 237 20.82 3.25 14.64
CA ARG A 237 19.46 3.50 15.15
C ARG A 237 18.56 2.26 15.12
N THR A 238 19.16 1.07 15.11
CA THR A 238 18.43 -0.21 15.12
C THR A 238 17.41 -0.30 16.26
N ALA A 239 17.77 0.16 17.47
CA ALA A 239 16.85 0.15 18.62
C ALA A 239 15.58 0.98 18.37
N ILE A 240 15.71 2.15 17.74
CA ILE A 240 14.58 3.01 17.40
C ILE A 240 13.72 2.37 16.32
N ALA A 241 14.33 1.77 15.29
CA ALA A 241 13.60 1.06 14.24
C ALA A 241 12.77 -0.11 14.80
N LEU A 242 13.35 -0.90 15.70
CA LEU A 242 12.66 -2.01 16.39
C LEU A 242 11.56 -1.50 17.33
N ALA A 243 11.75 -0.36 17.98
CA ALA A 243 10.71 0.27 18.78
C ALA A 243 9.53 0.70 17.91
N LEU A 244 9.79 1.39 16.78
CA LEU A 244 8.77 1.79 15.80
C LEU A 244 7.97 0.59 15.27
N GLN A 245 8.62 -0.53 14.96
CA GLN A 245 7.95 -1.76 14.54
C GLN A 245 6.85 -2.21 15.52
N ARG A 246 7.05 -1.97 16.81
CA ARG A 246 6.12 -2.40 17.86
C ARG A 246 4.99 -1.40 18.12
N THR A 247 5.00 -0.23 17.51
CA THR A 247 4.00 0.81 17.82
C THR A 247 2.77 0.75 16.91
N THR A 248 2.88 0.09 15.77
CA THR A 248 1.85 0.11 14.72
C THR A 248 1.24 -1.26 14.49
N ASP A 249 -0.02 -1.24 14.04
CA ASP A 249 -0.72 -2.39 13.48
C ASP A 249 -0.57 -3.71 14.27
N ARG A 250 -0.79 -3.69 15.59
CA ARG A 250 -0.66 -4.89 16.45
C ARG A 250 0.66 -5.65 16.26
N HIS A 251 1.75 -4.92 16.00
CA HIS A 251 3.09 -5.45 15.80
C HIS A 251 3.29 -6.29 14.52
N THR A 252 2.35 -6.28 13.57
CA THR A 252 2.52 -6.99 12.29
C THR A 252 3.14 -6.13 11.19
N GLN A 253 3.07 -4.80 11.32
CA GLN A 253 3.65 -3.84 10.38
C GLN A 253 4.22 -2.65 11.16
N PRO A 254 5.30 -2.01 10.69
CA PRO A 254 6.09 -2.38 9.51
C PRO A 254 6.89 -3.67 9.69
N LEU A 255 7.29 -4.29 8.58
CA LEU A 255 8.37 -5.28 8.60
C LEU A 255 9.70 -4.55 8.81
N ALA A 256 10.53 -5.03 9.75
CA ALA A 256 11.85 -4.47 10.01
C ALA A 256 12.94 -5.47 9.58
N CYS A 257 13.91 -5.03 8.77
CA CYS A 257 15.05 -5.87 8.38
C CYS A 257 16.32 -5.03 8.18
N ALA A 258 17.49 -5.63 8.38
CA ALA A 258 18.78 -5.00 8.17
C ALA A 258 19.36 -5.36 6.79
N ALA A 259 19.82 -4.36 6.03
CA ALA A 259 20.50 -4.53 4.76
C ALA A 259 21.40 -3.32 4.46
N ASP A 260 22.57 -3.56 3.86
CA ASP A 260 23.50 -2.52 3.38
C ASP A 260 23.88 -1.46 4.44
N GLY A 261 24.02 -1.85 5.71
CA GLY A 261 24.36 -0.93 6.80
C GLY A 261 23.20 -0.06 7.30
N GLU A 262 21.98 -0.35 6.87
CA GLU A 262 20.74 0.33 7.27
C GLU A 262 19.72 -0.66 7.83
N VAL A 263 18.79 -0.15 8.63
CA VAL A 263 17.56 -0.83 9.00
C VAL A 263 16.40 -0.25 8.19
N GLN A 264 15.69 -1.13 7.49
CA GLN A 264 14.56 -0.80 6.64
C GLN A 264 13.25 -1.14 7.36
N LEU A 265 12.27 -0.24 7.26
CA LEU A 265 10.90 -0.41 7.73
C LEU A 265 9.97 -0.42 6.51
N LEU A 266 9.41 -1.58 6.20
CA LEU A 266 8.53 -1.78 5.05
C LEU A 266 7.08 -1.83 5.50
N TYR A 267 6.24 -0.99 4.90
CA TYR A 267 4.79 -0.96 5.11
C TYR A 267 4.11 -1.43 3.83
N LEU A 268 3.21 -2.42 3.90
CA LEU A 268 2.54 -2.94 2.71
C LEU A 268 1.06 -3.18 2.93
N GLY A 269 0.27 -3.01 1.86
CA GLY A 269 -1.14 -3.33 1.86
C GLY A 269 -1.79 -3.24 0.49
N PHE A 270 -2.88 -3.97 0.26
CA PHE A 270 -3.68 -3.86 -0.95
C PHE A 270 -4.67 -2.69 -0.85
N ILE A 271 -4.74 -1.89 -1.90
CA ILE A 271 -5.65 -0.75 -2.06
C ILE A 271 -6.45 -0.86 -3.35
N ASP A 272 -7.50 -0.03 -3.48
CA ASP A 272 -8.32 0.11 -4.69
C ASP A 272 -8.88 -1.21 -5.26
N TRP A 273 -9.31 -2.11 -4.37
CA TRP A 273 -9.74 -3.48 -4.72
C TRP A 273 -11.25 -3.65 -4.98
N LEU A 274 -12.04 -2.58 -4.91
CA LEU A 274 -13.50 -2.64 -5.11
C LEU A 274 -13.92 -2.73 -6.60
N GLN A 275 -12.99 -2.70 -7.55
CA GLN A 275 -13.33 -2.72 -8.97
C GLN A 275 -13.73 -4.12 -9.45
N ASN A 276 -15.00 -4.28 -9.82
CA ASN A 276 -15.56 -5.53 -10.34
C ASN A 276 -15.30 -5.73 -11.85
N TRP A 277 -15.15 -6.98 -12.28
CA TRP A 277 -15.09 -7.37 -13.69
C TRP A 277 -16.49 -7.38 -14.31
N THR A 278 -16.70 -6.52 -15.31
CA THR A 278 -18.00 -6.38 -16.00
C THR A 278 -17.87 -6.64 -17.51
N CYS A 279 -19.01 -6.80 -18.20
CA CYS A 279 -19.05 -6.88 -19.66
C CYS A 279 -18.40 -5.66 -20.33
N ALA A 280 -18.58 -4.46 -19.77
CA ALA A 280 -17.91 -3.26 -20.24
C ALA A 280 -16.38 -3.35 -20.15
N LYS A 281 -15.85 -4.02 -19.11
CA LYS A 281 -14.40 -4.27 -18.96
C LYS A 281 -13.90 -5.31 -19.97
N THR A 282 -14.73 -6.28 -20.33
CA THR A 282 -14.44 -7.22 -21.44
C THR A 282 -14.29 -6.47 -22.76
N VAL A 283 -15.21 -5.54 -23.06
CA VAL A 283 -15.09 -4.67 -24.26
C VAL A 283 -13.87 -3.77 -24.19
N ALA A 284 -13.61 -3.13 -23.04
CA ALA A 284 -12.41 -2.30 -22.85
C ALA A 284 -11.11 -3.09 -23.08
N ARG A 285 -11.05 -4.36 -22.67
CA ARG A 285 -9.91 -5.25 -22.95
C ARG A 285 -9.74 -5.48 -24.45
N CYS A 286 -10.83 -5.70 -25.19
CA CYS A 286 -10.83 -5.89 -26.65
C CYS A 286 -10.41 -4.62 -27.41
N ILE A 287 -10.79 -3.44 -26.92
CA ILE A 287 -10.36 -2.16 -27.52
C ILE A 287 -8.87 -1.91 -27.23
N LYS A 288 -8.40 -2.26 -26.04
CA LYS A 288 -7.00 -2.11 -25.61
C LYS A 288 -6.09 -3.24 -26.11
N THR A 289 -6.40 -3.91 -27.22
CA THR A 289 -5.60 -5.04 -27.74
C THR A 289 -4.17 -4.64 -28.11
N LEU A 290 -3.95 -3.36 -28.46
CA LEU A 290 -2.63 -2.82 -28.77
C LEU A 290 -1.81 -2.42 -27.53
N GLU A 291 -2.42 -2.40 -26.34
CA GLU A 291 -1.72 -2.10 -25.08
C GLU A 291 -1.10 -3.38 -24.51
N ARG A 292 0.24 -3.45 -24.54
CA ARG A 292 0.99 -4.56 -23.93
C ARG A 292 1.04 -4.37 -22.40
N ASN A 293 0.82 -5.45 -21.65
CA ASN A 293 0.87 -5.51 -20.19
C ASN A 293 -0.06 -4.50 -19.45
N LYS A 294 -1.35 -4.55 -19.75
CA LYS A 294 -2.40 -3.68 -19.20
C LYS A 294 -2.97 -4.18 -17.88
N SER A 295 -3.53 -3.28 -17.08
CA SER A 295 -4.22 -3.63 -15.82
C SER A 295 -5.64 -4.19 -16.04
N THR A 296 -6.24 -3.95 -17.21
CA THR A 296 -7.60 -4.43 -17.56
C THR A 296 -7.59 -5.90 -18.03
N GLU A 297 -7.30 -6.83 -17.12
CA GLU A 297 -7.29 -8.28 -17.37
C GLU A 297 -8.29 -9.04 -16.47
N PRO A 298 -8.74 -10.26 -16.87
CA PRO A 298 -9.66 -11.04 -16.06
C PRO A 298 -9.13 -11.33 -14.64
N PRO A 299 -10.01 -11.40 -13.61
CA PRO A 299 -9.62 -11.55 -12.21
C PRO A 299 -8.61 -12.66 -11.91
N GLY A 300 -8.82 -13.88 -12.44
CA GLY A 300 -7.90 -15.00 -12.22
C GLY A 300 -6.48 -14.72 -12.75
N TYR A 301 -6.38 -14.26 -14.00
CA TYR A 301 -5.09 -13.87 -14.59
C TYR A 301 -4.45 -12.68 -13.83
N TYR A 302 -5.26 -11.70 -13.42
CA TYR A 302 -4.78 -10.55 -12.67
C TYR A 302 -4.14 -11.00 -11.34
N ALA A 303 -4.79 -11.91 -10.62
CA ALA A 303 -4.30 -12.47 -9.36
C ALA A 303 -3.00 -13.26 -9.54
N GLU A 304 -2.93 -14.18 -10.52
CA GLU A 304 -1.72 -14.95 -10.82
C GLU A 304 -0.53 -14.05 -11.17
N ARG A 305 -0.78 -13.01 -11.99
CA ARG A 305 0.23 -12.00 -12.32
C ARG A 305 0.68 -11.25 -11.08
N CYS A 306 -0.24 -10.80 -10.23
CA CYS A 306 0.08 -10.08 -9.00
C CYS A 306 0.96 -10.92 -8.07
N ILE A 307 0.57 -12.17 -7.81
CA ILE A 307 1.34 -13.13 -6.99
C ILE A 307 2.75 -13.31 -7.56
N SER A 308 2.87 -13.67 -8.84
CA SER A 308 4.17 -13.93 -9.48
C SER A 308 5.06 -12.69 -9.49
N TYR A 309 4.47 -11.52 -9.75
CA TYR A 309 5.17 -10.25 -9.76
C TYR A 309 5.72 -9.89 -8.37
N LEU A 310 4.89 -9.97 -7.32
CA LEU A 310 5.30 -9.66 -5.96
C LEU A 310 6.33 -10.67 -5.44
N GLU A 311 6.20 -11.95 -5.78
CA GLU A 311 7.19 -12.98 -5.44
C GLU A 311 8.59 -12.67 -6.00
N ALA A 312 8.65 -12.11 -7.20
CA ALA A 312 9.89 -11.66 -7.83
C ALA A 312 10.39 -10.32 -7.26
N LYS A 313 9.52 -9.49 -6.66
CA LYS A 313 9.87 -8.18 -6.07
C LYS A 313 10.50 -8.30 -4.69
N PHE A 314 9.97 -9.16 -3.84
CA PHE A 314 10.51 -9.39 -2.51
C PHE A 314 11.68 -10.39 -2.57
N VAL A 315 12.88 -9.98 -2.16
CA VAL A 315 14.09 -10.81 -2.22
C VAL A 315 14.59 -11.13 -0.80
N PRO A 316 14.87 -12.41 -0.48
CA PRO A 316 15.21 -12.86 0.86
C PRO A 316 16.70 -12.64 1.16
N THR A 317 17.19 -11.40 1.05
CA THR A 317 18.62 -11.06 1.17
C THR A 317 18.90 -10.10 2.33
N ALA A 318 17.93 -9.85 3.20
CA ALA A 318 18.12 -9.06 4.43
C ALA A 318 18.21 -9.98 5.65
N CYS A 319 18.77 -9.45 6.73
CA CYS A 319 18.90 -10.14 8.02
C CYS A 319 17.91 -9.54 9.04
N ASP A 320 17.69 -10.26 10.14
CA ASP A 320 16.93 -9.71 11.26
C ASP A 320 17.69 -8.52 11.87
N PRO A 321 17.01 -7.41 12.22
CA PRO A 321 17.68 -6.27 12.82
C PRO A 321 18.28 -6.63 14.18
N GLY A 322 19.57 -6.35 14.39
CA GLY A 322 20.25 -6.59 15.66
C GLY A 322 20.98 -7.93 15.78
N VAL A 323 20.91 -8.80 14.76
CA VAL A 323 21.92 -9.85 14.59
C VAL A 323 23.11 -9.18 13.92
N ASP A 324 24.25 -9.12 14.62
CA ASP A 324 25.45 -8.43 14.15
C ASP A 324 25.79 -8.81 12.71
N ALA A 325 25.91 -7.82 11.84
CA ALA A 325 26.37 -7.97 10.45
C ALA A 325 27.83 -8.48 10.35
N ALA A 326 28.44 -8.89 11.46
CA ALA A 326 29.80 -9.41 11.56
C ALA A 326 29.93 -10.85 11.05
N GLU A 327 28.86 -11.65 10.98
CA GLU A 327 28.95 -13.05 10.53
C GLU A 327 28.78 -13.23 9.00
N ALA A 328 28.48 -12.18 8.25
CA ALA A 328 28.26 -12.27 6.79
C ALA A 328 29.54 -12.07 5.94
N GLN A 329 30.72 -11.95 6.55
CA GLN A 329 31.99 -11.71 5.84
C GLN A 329 33.03 -12.84 5.95
N ASP A 330 32.76 -13.94 6.67
CA ASP A 330 33.81 -14.94 6.98
C ASP A 330 33.71 -16.29 6.23
N ASP A 331 32.76 -16.45 5.29
CA ASP A 331 32.54 -17.75 4.61
C ASP A 331 33.04 -17.82 3.15
N THR A 332 33.96 -16.95 2.74
CA THR A 332 34.61 -17.00 1.40
C THR A 332 36.12 -17.18 1.41
N GLY A 333 36.71 -17.73 2.48
CA GLY A 333 38.17 -17.77 2.61
C GLY A 333 38.77 -18.94 3.36
N SER A 334 38.51 -20.19 2.97
CA SER A 334 39.46 -21.31 3.20
C SER A 334 39.05 -22.60 2.50
N ALA A 335 39.37 -22.71 1.21
CA ALA A 335 39.50 -24.00 0.52
C ALA A 335 40.52 -23.88 -0.61
N GLU A 336 41.79 -23.71 -0.25
CA GLU A 336 42.94 -24.04 -1.09
C GLU A 336 44.19 -24.14 -0.21
N GLN A 337 44.51 -25.37 0.21
CA GLN A 337 45.87 -25.87 0.43
C GLN A 337 45.86 -27.40 0.44
#